data_AF-T1FJT8-F1
#
_entry.id   AF-T1FJT8-F1
#
_cell.length_a   1.000
_cell.length_b   1.000
_cell.length_c   1.000
_cell.angle_alpha   90.00
_cell.angle_beta   90.00
_cell.angle_gamma   90.00
#
_symmetry.space_group_name_H-M   'P 1'
#
loop_
_entity.id
_entity.type
_entity.pdbx_description
1 polymer ?
#
loop_
_entity_poly.entity_id
_entity_poly.type
_entity_poly.pdbx_seq_one_letter_code
_entity_poly.pdbx_strand_id
1 'polypeptide(L)'
;MGVFLQIEAYKAEEDFFVPQYNQNVFVRASQLLDLCLMSTESLQFGYHLLAATTISFYVKSIITVTQITALSSEEMESCRNWMVPFLDVLEMGRNASLVCSSFSDIPEELAHNIQTHSVNLVLLTTGSQCNMKI
;
A
#
# COMPACT_ATOMS: atom_id res chain seq x y z
N MET A 1 0.86 7.92 -1.70
CA MET A 1 1.75 6.97 -0.99
C MET A 1 3.23 7.25 -1.23
N GLY A 2 3.68 7.46 -2.48
CA GLY A 2 5.10 7.70 -2.79
C GLY A 2 5.74 8.84 -1.99
N VAL A 3 5.03 9.96 -1.80
CA VAL A 3 5.53 11.08 -0.97
C VAL A 3 5.79 10.66 0.49
N PHE A 4 4.91 9.87 1.10
CA PHE A 4 5.11 9.41 2.49
C PHE A 4 6.33 8.48 2.60
N LEU A 5 6.47 7.52 1.69
CA LEU A 5 7.63 6.63 1.63
C LEU A 5 8.91 7.40 1.33
N GLN A 6 8.84 8.43 0.49
CA GLN A 6 9.98 9.31 0.22
C GLN A 6 10.39 10.09 1.46
N ILE A 7 9.46 10.68 2.20
CA ILE A 7 9.75 11.36 3.47
C ILE A 7 10.37 10.40 4.49
N GLU A 8 9.90 9.14 4.54
CA GLU A 8 10.45 8.11 5.43
C GLU A 8 11.88 7.71 5.06
N ALA A 9 12.16 7.57 3.76
CA ALA A 9 13.47 7.15 3.26
C ALA A 9 14.48 8.31 3.12
N TYR A 10 14.01 9.56 3.11
CA TYR A 10 14.81 10.73 2.77
C TYR A 10 15.97 10.96 3.74
N LYS A 11 17.16 11.17 3.17
CA LYS A 11 18.34 11.67 3.89
C LYS A 11 18.69 13.05 3.35
N ALA A 12 19.04 13.98 4.23
CA ALA A 12 19.22 15.41 3.92
C ALA A 12 20.24 15.74 2.81
N GLU A 13 21.09 14.79 2.42
CA GLU A 13 22.13 14.95 1.39
C GLU A 13 21.71 14.41 0.01
N GLU A 14 20.54 13.77 -0.10
CA GLU A 14 20.05 13.13 -1.33
C GLU A 14 19.04 14.03 -2.07
N ASP A 15 18.90 13.83 -3.40
CA ASP A 15 17.89 14.53 -4.20
C ASP A 15 16.50 13.95 -3.91
N PHE A 16 15.60 14.80 -3.40
CA PHE A 16 14.23 14.41 -3.06
C PHE A 16 13.41 14.00 -4.30
N PHE A 17 13.74 14.49 -5.49
CA PHE A 17 13.01 14.17 -6.72
C PHE A 17 13.28 12.75 -7.23
N VAL A 18 14.37 12.13 -6.78
CA VAL A 18 14.69 10.73 -7.08
C VAL A 18 14.12 9.84 -5.98
N PRO A 19 13.30 8.82 -6.31
CA PRO A 19 12.76 7.88 -5.33
C PRO A 19 13.88 7.16 -4.55
N GLN A 20 13.95 7.40 -3.24
CA GLN A 20 14.93 6.79 -2.32
C GLN A 20 14.35 5.60 -1.55
N TYR A 21 13.02 5.44 -1.59
CA TYR A 21 12.34 4.34 -0.92
C TYR A 21 12.46 3.02 -1.68
N ASN A 22 12.26 1.92 -0.95
CA ASN A 22 12.21 0.60 -1.55
C ASN A 22 10.99 0.48 -2.49
N GLN A 23 11.25 0.40 -3.78
CA GLN A 23 10.21 0.27 -4.81
C GLN A 23 9.30 -0.94 -4.62
N ASN A 24 9.80 -2.06 -4.09
CA ASN A 24 8.96 -3.22 -3.82
C ASN A 24 7.95 -2.96 -2.72
N VAL A 25 8.31 -2.13 -1.71
CA VAL A 25 7.37 -1.69 -0.68
C VAL A 25 6.26 -0.84 -1.30
N PHE A 26 6.62 0.08 -2.19
CA PHE A 26 5.64 0.90 -2.92
C PHE A 26 4.68 0.03 -3.76
N VAL A 27 5.21 -0.93 -4.52
CA VAL A 27 4.40 -1.81 -5.37
C VAL A 27 3.45 -2.66 -4.52
N ARG A 28 3.92 -3.29 -3.45
CA ARG A 28 3.07 -4.08 -2.54
C ARG A 28 1.98 -3.24 -1.88
N ALA A 29 2.33 -2.05 -1.40
CA ALA A 29 1.36 -1.10 -0.86
C ALA A 29 0.32 -0.71 -1.91
N SER A 30 0.73 -0.46 -3.15
CA SER A 30 -0.18 -0.15 -4.26
C SER A 30 -1.13 -1.31 -4.56
N GLN A 31 -0.64 -2.55 -4.56
CA GLN A 31 -1.49 -3.73 -4.74
C GLN A 31 -2.56 -3.87 -3.66
N LEU A 32 -2.20 -3.65 -2.39
CA LEU A 32 -3.18 -3.64 -1.30
C LEU A 32 -4.21 -2.53 -1.48
N LEU A 33 -3.75 -1.31 -1.77
CA LEU A 33 -4.65 -0.18 -1.98
C LEU A 33 -5.59 -0.41 -3.17
N ASP A 34 -5.07 -0.91 -4.29
CA ASP A 34 -5.86 -1.24 -5.48
C ASP A 34 -6.95 -2.26 -5.16
N LEU A 35 -6.61 -3.33 -4.43
CA LEU A 35 -7.57 -4.33 -4.00
C LEU A 35 -8.66 -3.73 -3.09
N CYS A 36 -8.27 -2.88 -2.14
CA CYS A 36 -9.22 -2.19 -1.27
C CYS A 36 -10.15 -1.26 -2.07
N LEU A 37 -9.63 -0.52 -3.04
CA LEU A 37 -10.39 0.40 -3.89
C LEU A 37 -11.36 -0.31 -4.84
N MET A 38 -11.17 -1.62 -5.12
CA MET A 38 -12.17 -2.42 -5.83
C MET A 38 -13.43 -2.65 -4.99
N SER A 39 -13.37 -2.52 -3.66
CA SER A 39 -14.55 -2.55 -2.79
C SER A 39 -15.20 -1.17 -2.70
N THR A 40 -16.52 -1.08 -2.91
CA THR A 40 -17.28 0.17 -2.72
C THR A 40 -17.28 0.64 -1.26
N GLU A 41 -17.07 -0.26 -0.30
CA GLU A 41 -16.97 0.08 1.12
C GLU A 41 -15.73 0.91 1.45
N SER A 42 -14.73 0.95 0.56
CA SER A 42 -13.56 1.84 0.73
C SER A 42 -13.95 3.31 0.83
N LEU A 43 -15.08 3.70 0.23
CA LEU A 43 -15.59 5.08 0.20
C LEU A 43 -16.02 5.60 1.58
N GLN A 44 -16.14 4.73 2.59
CA GLN A 44 -16.37 5.16 3.97
C GLN A 44 -15.11 5.81 4.59
N PHE A 45 -13.93 5.61 4.00
CA PHE A 45 -12.66 6.16 4.44
C PHE A 45 -12.15 7.24 3.47
N GLY A 46 -11.52 8.29 4.01
CA GLY A 46 -10.84 9.28 3.17
C GLY A 46 -9.61 8.68 2.49
N TYR A 47 -9.28 9.14 1.28
CA TYR A 47 -8.11 8.64 0.54
C TYR A 47 -6.78 8.82 1.28
N HIS A 48 -6.64 9.89 2.06
CA HIS A 48 -5.48 10.09 2.94
C HIS A 48 -5.38 8.98 4.00
N LEU A 49 -6.49 8.65 4.66
CA LEU A 49 -6.56 7.61 5.68
C LEU A 49 -6.28 6.22 5.09
N LEU A 50 -6.84 5.91 3.92
CA LEU A 50 -6.54 4.68 3.18
C LEU A 50 -5.05 4.57 2.85
N ALA A 51 -4.47 5.60 2.23
CA ALA A 51 -3.06 5.61 1.85
C ALA A 51 -2.13 5.48 3.08
N ALA A 52 -2.42 6.19 4.16
CA ALA A 52 -1.65 6.13 5.41
C ALA A 52 -1.74 4.74 6.06
N THR A 53 -2.95 4.19 6.16
CA THR A 53 -3.19 2.87 6.72
C THR A 53 -2.51 1.78 5.90
N THR A 54 -2.59 1.84 4.56
CA THR A 54 -1.85 0.93 3.67
C THR A 54 -0.35 0.94 3.97
N ILE A 55 0.26 2.12 4.04
CA ILE A 55 1.71 2.26 4.32
C ILE A 55 2.07 1.70 5.69
N SER A 56 1.18 1.85 6.66
CA SER A 56 1.41 1.39 8.02
C SER A 56 1.56 -0.14 8.16
N PHE A 57 1.19 -0.92 7.14
CA PHE A 57 1.44 -2.36 7.11
C PHE A 57 2.88 -2.71 6.66
N TYR A 58 3.58 -1.79 5.98
CA TYR A 58 4.89 -2.05 5.39
C TYR A 58 6.04 -1.25 6.02
N VAL A 59 5.74 -0.14 6.68
CA VAL A 59 6.73 0.64 7.46
C VAL A 59 6.85 0.06 8.87
N LYS A 60 8.09 -0.18 9.32
CA LYS A 60 8.37 -0.91 10.57
C LYS A 60 7.89 -0.21 11.85
N SER A 61 7.89 1.12 11.85
CA SER A 61 7.64 1.93 13.06
C SER A 61 6.33 2.69 12.91
N ILE A 62 5.35 2.36 13.75
CA ILE A 62 4.08 3.10 13.79
C ILE A 62 4.30 4.57 14.14
N ILE A 63 5.31 4.89 14.96
CA ILE A 63 5.69 6.27 15.31
C ILE A 63 6.15 7.02 14.06
N THR A 64 6.91 6.37 13.18
CA THR A 64 7.35 6.97 11.92
C THR A 64 6.16 7.21 10.99
N VAL A 65 5.23 6.25 10.91
CA VAL A 65 4.00 6.41 10.13
C VAL A 65 3.17 7.59 10.62
N THR A 66 3.00 7.73 11.93
CA THR A 66 2.19 8.83 12.50
C THR A 66 2.85 10.18 12.22
N GLN A 67 4.18 10.25 12.24
CA GLN A 67 4.93 11.46 11.87
C GLN A 67 4.79 11.84 10.40
N ILE A 68 4.96 10.89 9.47
CA ILE A 68 4.94 11.19 8.02
C ILE A 68 3.52 11.40 7.47
N THR A 69 2.50 10.81 8.11
CA THR A 69 1.09 10.91 7.67
C THR A 69 0.26 11.93 8.44
N ALA A 70 0.78 12.39 9.59
CA ALA A 70 0.06 13.23 10.55
C ALA A 70 -1.26 12.62 11.06
N LEU A 71 -1.34 11.28 11.12
CA LEU A 71 -2.47 10.53 11.68
C LEU A 71 -1.99 9.73 12.89
N SER A 72 -2.79 9.71 13.96
CA SER A 72 -2.55 8.84 15.11
C SER A 72 -2.86 7.37 14.78
N SER A 73 -2.33 6.45 15.60
CA SER A 73 -2.65 5.03 15.46
C SER A 73 -4.13 4.73 15.69
N GLU A 74 -4.78 5.53 16.56
CA GLU A 74 -6.21 5.43 16.89
C GLU A 74 -7.07 5.84 15.68
N GLU A 75 -6.73 6.95 15.01
CA GLU A 75 -7.41 7.38 13.78
C GLU A 75 -7.32 6.34 12.65
N MET A 76 -6.22 5.59 12.59
CA MET A 76 -6.00 4.54 11.59
C MET A 76 -6.65 3.19 11.94
N GLU A 77 -7.09 2.98 13.18
CA GLU A 77 -7.46 1.65 13.68
C GLU A 77 -8.65 1.04 12.92
N SER A 78 -9.74 1.80 12.75
CA SER A 78 -10.93 1.30 12.06
C SER A 78 -10.63 0.95 10.60
N CYS A 79 -9.86 1.79 9.90
CA CYS A 79 -9.43 1.52 8.53
C CYS A 79 -8.50 0.30 8.49
N ARG A 80 -7.57 0.18 9.43
CA ARG A 80 -6.63 -0.96 9.51
C ARG A 80 -7.40 -2.26 9.64
N ASN A 81 -8.33 -2.34 10.59
CA ASN A 81 -9.10 -3.56 10.84
C ASN A 81 -9.93 -3.98 9.61
N TRP A 82 -10.51 -3.02 8.89
CA TRP A 82 -11.20 -3.29 7.63
C TRP A 82 -10.26 -3.75 6.51
N MET A 83 -9.03 -3.23 6.46
CA MET A 83 -8.03 -3.58 5.43
C MET A 83 -7.38 -4.96 5.62
N VAL A 84 -7.31 -5.48 6.85
CA VAL A 84 -6.59 -6.72 7.20
C VAL A 84 -6.98 -7.91 6.31
N PRO A 85 -8.26 -8.22 6.05
CA PRO A 85 -8.60 -9.38 5.22
C PRO A 85 -8.14 -9.27 3.76
N PHE A 86 -8.04 -8.06 3.22
CA PHE A 86 -7.49 -7.85 1.88
C PHE A 86 -5.99 -8.08 1.86
N LEU A 87 -5.28 -7.65 2.91
CA LEU A 87 -3.86 -7.93 3.09
C LEU A 87 -3.61 -9.44 3.22
N ASP A 88 -4.39 -10.13 4.06
CA ASP A 88 -4.25 -11.58 4.25
C ASP A 88 -4.42 -12.34 2.94
N VAL A 89 -5.41 -11.98 2.12
CA VAL A 89 -5.62 -12.63 0.82
C VAL A 89 -4.48 -12.38 -0.16
N LEU A 90 -3.86 -11.19 -0.12
CA LEU A 90 -2.67 -10.90 -0.93
C LEU A 90 -1.44 -11.68 -0.47
N GLU A 91 -1.24 -11.87 0.83
CA GLU A 91 -0.11 -12.61 1.39
C GLU A 91 -0.30 -14.14 1.27
N MET A 92 -1.54 -14.63 1.36
CA MET A 92 -1.88 -16.06 1.19
C MET A 92 -1.95 -16.48 -0.29
N GLY A 93 -2.42 -15.58 -1.14
CA GLY A 93 -2.47 -15.79 -2.58
C GLY A 93 -1.04 -15.89 -3.10
N ARG A 94 -0.58 -17.11 -3.44
CA ARG A 94 0.68 -17.37 -4.15
C ARG A 94 0.70 -16.76 -5.58
N ASN A 95 -0.09 -15.72 -5.84
CA ASN A 95 -0.12 -14.99 -7.09
C ASN A 95 1.22 -14.28 -7.28
N ALA A 96 1.87 -14.69 -8.35
CA ALA A 96 3.25 -14.41 -8.65
C ALA A 96 3.50 -12.90 -8.78
N SER A 97 4.62 -12.50 -8.17
CA SER A 97 5.31 -11.21 -8.30
C SER A 97 4.71 -10.03 -7.53
N LEU A 98 4.87 -10.08 -6.20
CA LEU A 98 4.89 -8.92 -5.28
C LEU A 98 6.15 -8.02 -5.48
N VAL A 99 6.73 -8.05 -6.68
CA VAL A 99 8.03 -7.46 -7.01
C VAL A 99 7.82 -6.45 -8.13
N CYS A 100 8.54 -5.33 -8.05
CA CYS A 100 8.58 -4.32 -9.09
C CYS A 100 8.92 -5.00 -10.43
N SER A 101 8.05 -4.79 -11.42
CA SER A 101 8.26 -5.34 -12.77
C SER A 101 9.31 -4.52 -13.50
N SER A 102 10.11 -5.15 -14.36
CA SER A 102 10.98 -4.44 -15.29
C SER A 102 10.26 -4.21 -16.61
N PHE A 103 10.47 -3.04 -17.21
CA PHE A 103 9.89 -2.67 -18.49
C PHE A 103 11.02 -2.16 -19.39
N SER A 104 11.12 -2.68 -20.61
CA SER A 104 12.27 -2.45 -21.50
C SER A 104 12.50 -0.98 -21.86
N ASP A 105 11.44 -0.18 -21.89
CA ASP A 105 11.48 1.24 -22.29
C ASP A 105 11.39 2.22 -21.11
N ILE A 106 11.47 1.72 -19.87
CA ILE A 106 11.25 2.54 -18.66
C ILE A 106 12.46 2.41 -17.74
N PRO A 107 13.07 3.53 -17.30
CA PRO A 107 14.12 3.49 -16.32
C PRO A 107 13.70 2.75 -15.05
N GLU A 108 14.62 1.98 -14.45
CA GLU A 108 14.32 1.15 -13.29
C GLU A 108 13.85 2.00 -12.09
N GLU A 109 14.36 3.22 -11.96
CA GLU A 109 13.94 4.20 -10.95
C GLU A 109 12.48 4.65 -11.10
N LEU A 110 11.86 4.46 -12.26
CA LEU A 110 10.46 4.85 -12.55
C LEU A 110 9.50 3.66 -12.66
N ALA A 111 10.02 2.43 -12.73
CA ALA A 111 9.24 1.23 -13.02
C ALA A 111 8.09 0.99 -12.02
N HIS A 112 8.29 1.32 -10.74
CA HIS A 112 7.26 1.18 -9.70
C HIS A 112 6.03 2.08 -9.89
N ASN A 113 6.14 3.15 -10.68
CA ASN A 113 5.01 4.05 -10.97
C ASN A 113 4.09 3.53 -12.07
N ILE A 114 4.46 2.42 -12.73
CA ILE A 114 3.64 1.82 -13.77
C ILE A 114 2.55 1.00 -13.12
N GLN A 115 1.30 1.41 -13.38
CA GLN A 115 0.14 0.67 -12.93
C GLN A 115 0.14 -0.72 -13.56
N THR A 116 0.06 -1.75 -12.74
CA THR A 116 -0.06 -3.14 -13.18
C THR A 116 -1.43 -3.69 -12.82
N HIS A 117 -1.90 -4.69 -13.58
CA HIS A 117 -3.12 -5.42 -13.27
C HIS A 117 -2.79 -6.71 -12.51
N SER A 118 -2.42 -6.56 -11.22
CA SER A 118 -2.01 -7.68 -10.36
C SER A 118 -3.09 -8.16 -9.38
N VAL A 119 -4.17 -7.39 -9.22
CA VAL A 119 -5.32 -7.73 -8.36
C VAL A 119 -6.57 -7.99 -9.20
N ASN A 120 -7.54 -8.74 -8.68
CA ASN A 120 -8.73 -9.12 -9.42
C ASN A 120 -9.96 -9.36 -8.52
N LEU A 121 -11.13 -9.55 -9.14
CA LEU A 121 -12.40 -9.77 -8.44
C LEU A 121 -12.43 -11.06 -7.61
N VAL A 122 -11.62 -12.06 -7.95
CA VAL A 122 -11.53 -13.30 -7.16
C VAL A 122 -10.86 -13.03 -5.81
N LEU A 123 -9.78 -12.23 -5.80
CA LEU A 123 -9.13 -11.79 -4.57
C LEU A 123 -10.07 -10.92 -3.74
N LEU A 124 -10.79 -9.99 -4.39
CA LEU A 124 -11.77 -9.15 -3.70
C LEU A 124 -12.84 -9.97 -2.98
N THR A 125 -13.49 -10.89 -3.71
CA THR A 125 -14.55 -11.72 -3.14
C THR A 125 -14.04 -12.61 -2.00
N THR A 126 -12.79 -13.09 -2.10
CA THR A 126 -12.16 -13.86 -1.02
C THR A 126 -11.94 -12.99 0.23
N GLY A 127 -11.41 -11.76 0.06
CA GLY A 127 -11.16 -10.84 1.18
C GLY A 127 -12.45 -10.37 1.86
N SER A 128 -13.46 -10.01 1.07
CA SER A 128 -14.76 -9.57 1.59
C SER A 128 -15.53 -10.67 2.34
N GLN A 129 -15.39 -11.94 1.95
CA GLN A 129 -16.01 -13.06 2.68
C GLN A 129 -15.38 -13.29 4.06
N CYS A 130 -14.09 -13.01 4.23
CA CYS A 130 -13.42 -13.07 5.53
C CYS A 130 -13.93 -11.98 6.49
N ASN A 131 -14.31 -10.80 5.98
CA ASN A 131 -14.90 -9.71 6.77
C ASN A 131 -16.28 -10.06 7.38
N MET A 132 -17.05 -10.98 6.79
CA MET A 132 -18.41 -11.36 7.28
C MET A 132 -18.41 -12.45 8.37
N LYS A 133 -17.25 -12.94 8.83
CA LYS A 133 -17.16 -14.04 9.81
C LYS A 133 -16.82 -13.62 11.24
N ILE A 134 -16.88 -12.31 11.55
CA ILE A 134 -16.60 -11.76 12.88
C ILE A 134 -17.88 -11.15 13.46
#